data_AF-A0ABD3RII9-F1
#
_entry.id   AF-A0ABD3RII9-F1
#
_cell.length_a   1.000
_cell.length_b   1.000
_cell.length_c   1.000
_cell.angle_alpha   90.00
_cell.angle_beta   90.00
_cell.angle_gamma   90.00
#
_symmetry.space_group_name_H-M   'P 1'
#
loop_
_entity.id
_entity.type
_entity.pdbx_description
1 polymer ?
#
loop_
_entity_poly.entity_id
_entity_poly.type
_entity_poly.pdbx_seq_one_letter_code
_entity_poly.pdbx_strand_id
1 'polypeptide(L)'
;MSHIAVERNRRRQMNEHLKVLRSLTPCFYIKRGDQASIIGGVIDFIKELHQVLQSLEAKKRRKSLSPSPRPSLQLSPRPLLQLSPQPESPFDGNFKELGACCNSPIADVEAKISGSNVLLRTISKRIPGQIVRIIKVLEKLSFEILHLNISSMEDDVLYSFVIKIGLECRVSVEELALEVQQSFSCDQLIVSNNI
;
A
#
# COMPACT_ATOMS: atom_id res chain seq x y z
N MET A 1 56.91 7.89 -19.70
CA MET A 1 55.82 8.80 -20.16
C MET A 1 54.40 8.31 -19.80
N SER A 2 54.18 7.12 -19.21
CA SER A 2 52.82 6.58 -18.93
C SER A 2 52.22 6.93 -17.56
N HIS A 3 53.03 7.17 -16.54
CA HIS A 3 52.55 7.33 -15.15
C HIS A 3 51.56 8.49 -14.96
N ILE A 4 51.79 9.63 -15.64
CA ILE A 4 50.93 10.81 -15.55
C ILE A 4 49.55 10.55 -16.17
N ALA A 5 49.50 9.84 -17.30
CA ALA A 5 48.24 9.53 -17.98
C ALA A 5 47.39 8.55 -17.15
N VAL A 6 48.03 7.53 -16.58
CA VAL A 6 47.37 6.55 -15.70
C VAL A 6 46.77 7.24 -14.46
N GLU A 7 47.53 8.10 -13.78
CA GLU A 7 47.04 8.79 -12.58
C GLU A 7 45.90 9.78 -12.91
N ARG A 8 45.97 10.47 -14.06
CA ARG A 8 44.85 11.31 -14.53
C ARG A 8 43.59 10.50 -14.77
N ASN A 9 43.72 9.32 -15.41
CA ASN A 9 42.59 8.44 -15.65
C ASN A 9 41.98 7.94 -14.33
N ARG A 10 42.82 7.55 -13.36
CA ARG A 10 42.38 7.13 -12.03
C ARG A 10 41.56 8.22 -11.32
N ARG A 11 42.03 9.48 -11.34
CA ARG A 11 41.29 10.62 -10.76
C ARG A 11 39.98 10.91 -11.48
N ARG A 12 39.98 10.80 -12.82
CA ARG A 12 38.75 10.95 -13.61
C ARG A 12 37.72 9.91 -13.20
N GLN A 13 38.10 8.63 -13.15
CA GLN A 13 37.22 7.53 -12.75
C GLN A 13 36.67 7.71 -11.33
N MET A 14 37.50 8.10 -10.36
CA MET A 14 37.06 8.41 -9.00
C MET A 14 35.98 9.51 -8.98
N ASN A 15 36.19 10.58 -9.73
CA ASN A 15 35.22 11.67 -9.80
C ASN A 15 33.91 11.25 -10.47
N GLU A 16 33.94 10.37 -11.48
CA GLU A 16 32.72 9.81 -12.07
C GLU A 16 31.94 8.97 -11.05
N HIS A 17 32.60 8.12 -10.27
CA HIS A 17 31.94 7.36 -9.20
C HIS A 17 31.31 8.27 -8.15
N LEU A 18 32.00 9.33 -7.72
CA LEU A 18 31.47 10.30 -6.76
C LEU A 18 30.26 11.07 -7.31
N LYS A 19 30.23 11.39 -8.61
CA LYS A 19 29.07 12.02 -9.27
C LYS A 19 27.85 11.09 -9.24
N VAL A 20 28.03 9.82 -9.63
CA VAL A 20 26.94 8.83 -9.60
C VAL A 20 26.42 8.67 -8.19
N LEU A 21 27.32 8.51 -7.21
CA LEU A 21 26.95 8.33 -5.82
C LEU A 21 26.15 9.52 -5.28
N ARG A 22 26.56 10.73 -5.64
CA ARG A 22 25.82 11.96 -5.31
C ARG A 22 24.44 12.01 -5.96
N SER A 23 24.30 11.54 -7.21
CA SER A 23 23.01 11.53 -7.92
C SER A 23 22.00 10.55 -7.33
N LEU A 24 22.47 9.47 -6.70
CA LEU A 24 21.62 8.45 -6.05
C LEU A 24 21.24 8.82 -4.61
N THR A 25 21.91 9.80 -4.01
CA THR A 25 21.73 10.16 -2.60
C THR A 25 20.86 11.41 -2.49
N PRO A 26 19.82 11.43 -1.62
CA PRO A 26 18.99 12.62 -1.45
C PRO A 26 19.82 13.84 -1.01
N CYS A 27 19.49 15.01 -1.54
CA CYS A 27 20.28 16.24 -1.37
C CYS A 27 20.45 16.69 0.10
N PHE A 28 19.54 16.28 0.99
CA PHE A 28 19.62 16.60 2.41
C PHE A 28 20.81 15.93 3.13
N TYR A 29 21.25 14.75 2.69
CA TYR A 29 22.40 14.04 3.29
C TYR A 29 23.74 14.61 2.82
N ILE A 30 23.77 15.31 1.69
CA ILE A 30 24.99 15.88 1.10
C ILE A 30 24.90 17.41 1.15
N LYS A 31 25.24 17.97 2.31
CA LYS A 31 25.22 19.44 2.55
C LYS A 31 26.26 20.20 1.75
N ARG A 32 27.36 19.53 1.37
CA ARG A 32 28.52 20.14 0.71
C ARG A 32 29.06 19.20 -0.36
N GLY A 33 29.58 19.76 -1.45
CA GLY A 33 29.98 19.00 -2.63
C GLY A 33 31.38 18.39 -2.59
N ASP A 34 32.03 18.39 -1.43
CA ASP A 34 33.34 17.79 -1.24
C ASP A 34 33.25 16.25 -1.05
N GLN A 35 34.37 15.56 -1.27
CA GLN A 35 34.40 14.09 -1.27
C GLN A 35 34.01 13.51 0.09
N ALA A 36 34.44 14.12 1.20
CA ALA A 36 34.13 13.63 2.54
C ALA A 36 32.63 13.76 2.87
N SER A 37 32.03 14.90 2.53
CA SER A 37 30.59 15.13 2.69
C SER A 37 29.74 14.20 1.84
N ILE A 38 30.16 13.89 0.60
CA ILE A 38 29.47 12.93 -0.26
C ILE A 38 29.49 11.53 0.38
N ILE A 39 30.67 11.04 0.76
CA ILE A 39 30.81 9.69 1.34
C ILE A 39 30.08 9.60 2.69
N GLY A 40 30.21 10.61 3.56
CA GLY A 40 29.51 10.64 4.85
C GLY A 40 27.99 10.61 4.68
N GLY A 41 27.45 11.47 3.81
CA GLY A 41 26.01 11.51 3.54
C GLY A 41 25.46 10.19 3.00
N VAL A 42 26.22 9.52 2.14
CA VAL A 42 25.84 8.20 1.60
C VAL A 42 25.82 7.14 2.69
N ILE A 43 26.81 7.13 3.59
CA ILE A 43 26.87 6.19 4.70
C ILE A 43 25.64 6.35 5.60
N ASP A 44 25.28 7.58 5.94
CA ASP A 44 24.13 7.87 6.78
C ASP A 44 22.82 7.46 6.09
N PHE A 45 22.69 7.75 4.79
CA PHE A 45 21.54 7.31 3.99
C PHE A 45 21.39 5.79 3.95
N ILE A 46 22.48 5.04 3.70
CA ILE A 46 22.45 3.57 3.69
C ILE A 46 22.06 3.00 5.06
N LYS A 47 22.58 3.58 6.15
CA LYS A 47 22.21 3.16 7.52
C LYS A 47 20.72 3.36 7.77
N GLU A 48 20.17 4.49 7.36
CA GLU A 48 18.73 4.76 7.50
C GLU A 48 17.90 3.76 6.67
N LEU A 49 18.28 3.49 5.43
CA LEU A 49 17.62 2.48 4.60
C LEU A 49 17.63 1.09 5.24
N HIS A 50 18.76 0.66 5.81
CA HIS A 50 18.84 -0.61 6.54
C HIS A 50 17.93 -0.62 7.78
N GLN A 51 17.85 0.49 8.51
CA GLN A 51 16.97 0.61 9.68
C GLN A 51 15.49 0.50 9.29
N VAL A 52 15.10 1.17 8.21
CA VAL A 52 13.73 1.06 7.65
C VAL A 52 13.43 -0.37 7.24
N LEU A 53 14.35 -1.02 6.51
CA LEU A 53 14.18 -2.41 6.07
C LEU A 53 13.96 -3.35 7.27
N GLN A 54 14.82 -3.28 8.29
CA GLN A 54 14.68 -4.11 9.50
C GLN A 54 13.36 -3.84 10.22
N SER A 55 12.92 -2.58 10.31
CA SER A 55 11.65 -2.24 10.95
C SER A 55 10.45 -2.85 10.21
N LEU A 56 10.50 -2.86 8.87
CA LEU A 56 9.48 -3.45 8.02
C LEU A 56 9.48 -4.98 8.12
N GLU A 57 10.65 -5.62 8.13
CA GLU A 57 10.76 -7.06 8.35
C GLU A 57 10.24 -7.49 9.73
N ALA A 58 10.56 -6.73 10.78
CA ALA A 58 10.04 -6.97 12.12
C ALA A 58 8.51 -6.78 12.17
N LYS A 59 7.97 -5.79 11.46
CA LYS A 59 6.52 -5.59 11.32
C LYS A 59 5.86 -6.73 10.54
N LYS A 60 6.51 -7.25 9.48
CA LYS A 60 6.07 -8.44 8.73
C LYS A 60 6.02 -9.67 9.64
N ARG A 61 7.07 -9.94 10.43
CA ARG A 61 7.12 -11.07 11.36
C ARG A 61 6.08 -11.02 12.47
N ARG A 62 5.80 -9.83 13.03
CA ARG A 62 4.74 -9.67 14.05
C ARG A 62 3.35 -9.94 13.48
N LYS A 63 3.11 -9.61 12.21
CA LYS A 63 1.85 -9.93 11.52
C LYS A 63 1.72 -11.41 11.16
N SER A 64 2.83 -12.12 10.92
CA SER A 64 2.83 -13.56 10.64
C SER A 64 2.81 -14.45 11.90
N LEU A 65 3.24 -13.91 13.05
CA LEU A 65 3.36 -14.63 14.32
C LEU A 65 2.25 -14.29 15.34
N SER A 66 1.20 -13.58 14.95
CA SER A 66 -0.06 -13.64 15.70
C SER A 66 -0.87 -14.83 15.19
N PRO A 67 -0.80 -16.02 15.82
CA PRO A 67 -1.85 -17.00 15.62
C PRO A 67 -3.10 -16.35 16.21
N SER A 68 -4.06 -16.01 15.35
CA SER A 68 -5.43 -15.88 15.79
C SER A 68 -5.76 -17.12 16.64
N PRO A 69 -6.14 -16.99 17.92
CA PRO A 69 -6.72 -18.10 18.63
C PRO A 69 -8.05 -18.35 17.94
N ARG A 70 -8.12 -19.42 17.15
CA ARG A 70 -9.39 -19.98 16.69
C ARG A 70 -10.33 -20.11 17.89
N PRO A 71 -11.52 -19.48 17.90
CA PRO A 71 -12.57 -19.95 18.77
C PRO A 71 -13.13 -21.21 18.09
N SER A 72 -12.94 -22.34 18.75
CA SER A 72 -13.71 -23.54 18.55
C SER A 72 -15.20 -23.22 18.44
N LEU A 73 -15.82 -23.77 17.40
CA LEU A 73 -17.24 -24.02 17.22
C LEU A 73 -18.03 -24.00 18.53
N GLN A 74 -18.81 -22.94 18.77
CA GLN A 74 -20.04 -23.03 19.55
C GLN A 74 -21.11 -22.19 18.88
N LEU A 75 -22.18 -22.87 18.48
CA LEU A 75 -23.42 -22.27 18.01
C LEU A 75 -24.00 -21.37 19.10
N SER A 76 -24.23 -20.09 18.78
CA SER A 76 -25.29 -19.31 19.42
C SER A 76 -25.66 -18.12 18.54
N PRO A 77 -26.96 -17.87 18.28
CA PRO A 77 -27.40 -16.72 17.52
C PRO A 77 -27.60 -15.54 18.46
N ARG A 78 -26.86 -14.44 18.27
CA ARG A 78 -27.33 -13.10 18.63
C ARG A 78 -26.58 -12.00 17.87
N PRO A 79 -27.29 -10.94 17.47
CA PRO A 79 -26.78 -9.87 16.63
C PRO A 79 -25.93 -8.93 17.48
N LEU A 80 -25.03 -8.14 16.87
CA LEU A 80 -24.76 -6.74 17.20
C LEU A 80 -23.65 -6.20 16.29
N LEU A 81 -23.98 -5.13 15.57
CA LEU A 81 -23.05 -4.23 14.89
C LEU A 81 -22.01 -3.72 15.91
N GLN A 82 -20.72 -3.88 15.63
CA GLN A 82 -19.64 -3.24 16.38
C GLN A 82 -18.83 -2.33 15.46
N LEU A 83 -19.19 -1.04 15.46
CA LEU A 83 -18.28 0.05 15.10
C LEU A 83 -17.18 0.11 16.17
N SER A 84 -15.92 0.02 15.77
CA SER A 84 -14.79 0.32 16.64
C SER A 84 -14.15 1.65 16.21
N PRO A 85 -14.04 2.66 17.10
CA PRO A 85 -13.25 3.85 16.84
C PRO A 85 -11.76 3.52 17.06
N GLN A 86 -10.94 3.76 16.04
CA GLN A 86 -9.47 3.70 16.17
C GLN A 86 -8.93 4.96 16.86
N PRO A 87 -7.81 4.87 17.60
CA PRO A 87 -7.25 5.99 18.35
C PRO A 87 -6.55 6.99 17.43
N GLU A 88 -6.85 8.27 17.66
CA GLU A 88 -6.27 9.43 16.98
C GLU A 88 -4.75 9.51 17.19
N SER A 89 -4.00 9.62 16.10
CA SER A 89 -2.60 10.04 16.13
C SER A 89 -2.51 11.57 16.15
N PRO A 90 -1.71 12.20 17.02
CA PRO A 90 -1.63 13.65 17.13
C PRO A 90 -0.70 14.24 16.08
N PHE A 91 -1.25 14.60 14.91
CA PHE A 91 -0.67 15.62 14.04
C PHE A 91 -1.78 16.53 13.53
N ASP A 92 -1.76 17.74 14.05
CA ASP A 92 -2.69 18.84 13.78
C ASP A 92 -2.52 19.38 12.34
N GLY A 93 -3.65 19.67 11.69
CA GLY A 93 -3.67 20.14 10.29
C GLY A 93 -4.99 19.88 9.51
N ASN A 94 -6.13 20.21 10.11
CA ASN A 94 -7.42 20.56 9.48
C ASN A 94 -7.64 20.24 7.97
N PHE A 95 -8.01 18.99 7.67
CA PHE A 95 -9.09 18.63 6.73
C PHE A 95 -9.61 17.26 7.17
N LYS A 96 -10.87 17.17 7.63
CA LYS A 96 -11.52 15.88 7.93
C LYS A 96 -11.71 15.14 6.61
N GLU A 97 -10.72 14.34 6.23
CA GLU A 97 -10.80 13.49 5.06
C GLU A 97 -11.77 12.36 5.39
N LEU A 98 -12.98 12.42 4.80
CA LEU A 98 -14.01 11.38 4.92
C LEU A 98 -13.46 10.10 4.30
N GLY A 99 -13.16 9.12 5.14
CA GLY A 99 -12.61 7.83 4.74
C GLY A 99 -13.14 6.70 5.61
N ALA A 100 -13.24 5.52 5.04
CA ALA A 100 -13.70 4.31 5.70
C ALA A 100 -12.73 3.15 5.49
N CYS A 101 -12.60 2.30 6.49
CA CYS A 101 -11.78 1.08 6.41
C CYS A 101 -12.56 -0.14 6.88
N CYS A 102 -12.42 -1.24 6.15
CA CYS A 102 -13.01 -2.54 6.46
C CYS A 102 -11.90 -3.59 6.45
N ASN A 103 -11.48 -4.01 7.64
CA ASN A 103 -10.41 -5.00 7.82
C ASN A 103 -11.03 -6.37 8.14
N SER A 104 -10.71 -7.40 7.35
CA SER A 104 -11.05 -8.79 7.65
C SER A 104 -9.84 -9.70 7.47
N PRO A 105 -9.90 -10.97 7.91
CA PRO A 105 -8.85 -11.95 7.64
C PRO A 105 -8.63 -12.24 6.14
N ILE A 106 -9.60 -11.89 5.29
CA ILE A 106 -9.64 -12.22 3.87
C ILE A 106 -9.15 -11.05 3.02
N ALA A 107 -9.50 -9.82 3.40
CA ALA A 107 -9.10 -8.60 2.71
C ALA A 107 -9.10 -7.36 3.62
N ASP A 108 -8.20 -6.43 3.33
CA ASP A 108 -8.14 -5.08 3.89
C ASP A 108 -8.63 -4.10 2.81
N VAL A 109 -9.68 -3.33 3.11
CA VAL A 109 -10.33 -2.38 2.19
C VAL A 109 -10.30 -0.99 2.81
N GLU A 110 -9.71 -0.03 2.09
CA GLU A 110 -9.60 1.38 2.47
C GLU A 110 -10.23 2.22 1.35
N ALA A 111 -11.17 3.10 1.71
CA ALA A 111 -11.79 4.04 0.79
C ALA A 111 -11.66 5.47 1.33
N LYS A 112 -11.22 6.41 0.49
CA LYS A 112 -10.89 7.78 0.90
C LYS A 112 -11.38 8.80 -0.12
N ILE A 113 -12.12 9.82 0.29
CA ILE A 113 -12.56 10.88 -0.61
C ILE A 113 -11.40 11.85 -0.88
N SER A 114 -11.15 12.13 -2.16
CA SER A 114 -10.22 13.16 -2.62
C SER A 114 -10.88 14.01 -3.71
N GLY A 115 -11.35 15.20 -3.33
CA GLY A 115 -12.10 16.08 -4.23
C GLY A 115 -13.43 15.45 -4.68
N SER A 116 -13.60 15.28 -5.99
CA SER A 116 -14.77 14.61 -6.61
C SER A 116 -14.58 13.10 -6.81
N ASN A 117 -13.44 12.56 -6.37
CA ASN A 117 -13.04 11.18 -6.59
C ASN A 117 -12.92 10.43 -5.26
N VAL A 118 -12.93 9.12 -5.33
CA VAL A 118 -12.62 8.21 -4.22
C VAL A 118 -11.38 7.39 -4.61
N LEU A 119 -10.42 7.34 -3.70
CA LEU A 119 -9.31 6.42 -3.76
C LEU A 119 -9.71 5.15 -3.01
N LEU A 120 -9.90 4.05 -3.72
CA LEU A 120 -10.23 2.75 -3.17
C LEU A 120 -9.01 1.84 -3.26
N ARG A 121 -8.54 1.32 -2.13
CA ARG A 121 -7.40 0.41 -2.04
C ARG A 121 -7.86 -0.87 -1.37
N THR A 122 -7.55 -2.01 -1.99
CA THR A 122 -7.84 -3.31 -1.42
C THR A 122 -6.61 -4.20 -1.46
N ILE A 123 -6.33 -4.88 -0.35
CA ILE A 123 -5.22 -5.82 -0.22
C ILE A 123 -5.81 -7.16 0.19
N SER A 124 -5.50 -8.21 -0.55
CA SER A 124 -6.03 -9.56 -0.29
C SER A 124 -5.07 -10.62 -0.78
N LYS A 125 -5.29 -11.88 -0.37
CA LYS A 125 -4.65 -13.01 -1.04
C LYS A 125 -5.13 -13.10 -2.49
N ARG A 126 -4.32 -13.72 -3.35
CA ARG A 126 -4.67 -13.91 -4.75
C ARG A 126 -5.91 -14.82 -4.90
N ILE A 127 -7.06 -14.20 -5.16
CA ILE A 127 -8.33 -14.88 -5.42
C ILE A 127 -8.68 -14.74 -6.92
N PRO A 128 -8.82 -15.86 -7.67
CA PRO A 128 -9.23 -15.82 -9.08
C PRO A 128 -10.56 -15.10 -9.28
N GLY A 129 -10.62 -14.18 -10.25
CA GLY A 129 -11.84 -13.45 -10.59
C GLY A 129 -12.23 -12.33 -9.63
N GLN A 130 -11.46 -12.09 -8.55
CA GLN A 130 -11.79 -11.08 -7.55
C GLN A 130 -11.88 -9.67 -8.12
N ILE A 131 -10.94 -9.30 -9.01
CA ILE A 131 -10.99 -7.99 -9.67
C ILE A 131 -12.31 -7.76 -10.43
N VAL A 132 -12.83 -8.80 -11.08
CA VAL A 132 -14.11 -8.73 -11.81
C VAL A 132 -15.27 -8.53 -10.84
N ARG A 133 -15.23 -9.18 -9.66
CA ARG A 133 -16.24 -8.97 -8.61
C ARG A 133 -16.23 -7.54 -8.09
N ILE A 134 -15.05 -6.96 -7.84
CA ILE A 134 -14.91 -5.58 -7.39
C ILE A 134 -15.46 -4.62 -8.46
N ILE A 135 -15.07 -4.80 -9.73
CA ILE A 135 -15.57 -3.96 -10.83
C ILE A 135 -17.09 -4.01 -10.92
N LYS A 136 -17.70 -5.20 -10.82
CA LYS A 136 -19.17 -5.35 -10.81
C LYS A 136 -19.84 -4.60 -9.66
N VAL A 137 -19.22 -4.61 -8.47
CA VAL A 137 -19.72 -3.83 -7.32
C VAL A 137 -19.65 -2.34 -7.63
N LEU A 138 -18.52 -1.86 -8.16
CA LEU A 138 -18.36 -0.44 -8.50
C LEU A 138 -19.37 0.03 -9.55
N GLU A 139 -19.59 -0.76 -10.59
CA GLU A 139 -20.60 -0.50 -11.63
C GLU A 139 -22.02 -0.47 -11.04
N LYS A 140 -22.38 -1.45 -10.19
CA LYS A 140 -23.67 -1.50 -9.50
C LYS A 140 -23.93 -0.26 -8.64
N LEU A 141 -22.88 0.28 -8.01
CA LEU A 141 -22.96 1.47 -7.16
C LEU A 141 -22.81 2.78 -7.96
N SER A 142 -22.79 2.72 -9.29
CA SER A 142 -22.68 3.89 -10.18
C SER A 142 -21.37 4.69 -10.02
N PHE A 143 -20.27 4.01 -9.68
CA PHE A 143 -18.92 4.61 -9.71
C PHE A 143 -18.29 4.42 -11.09
N GLU A 144 -17.65 5.48 -11.59
CA GLU A 144 -16.86 5.43 -12.82
C GLU A 144 -15.39 5.17 -12.48
N ILE A 145 -14.80 4.11 -13.03
CA ILE A 145 -13.38 3.78 -12.79
C ILE A 145 -12.51 4.63 -13.71
N LEU A 146 -11.73 5.56 -13.14
CA LEU A 146 -10.79 6.40 -13.89
C LEU A 146 -9.44 5.72 -14.07
N HIS A 147 -8.95 5.08 -13.01
CA HIS A 147 -7.65 4.40 -13.02
C HIS A 147 -7.69 3.16 -12.14
N LEU A 148 -7.05 2.09 -12.61
CA LEU A 148 -6.84 0.86 -11.85
C LEU A 148 -5.36 0.51 -11.93
N ASN A 149 -4.70 0.43 -10.78
CA ASN A 149 -3.39 -0.18 -10.62
C ASN A 149 -3.52 -1.52 -9.90
N ILE A 150 -2.91 -2.56 -10.47
CA ILE A 150 -2.83 -3.89 -9.87
C ILE A 150 -1.36 -4.16 -9.58
N SER A 151 -1.03 -4.41 -8.32
CA SER A 151 0.33 -4.74 -7.92
C SER A 151 0.29 -6.00 -7.06
N SER A 152 1.16 -6.96 -7.34
CA SER A 152 1.25 -8.22 -6.61
C SER A 152 2.61 -8.33 -5.92
N MET A 153 2.61 -8.84 -4.70
CA MET A 153 3.81 -9.16 -3.93
C MET A 153 3.60 -10.48 -3.20
N GLU A 154 4.42 -11.49 -3.49
CA GLU A 154 4.26 -12.84 -2.93
C GLU A 154 2.84 -13.38 -3.21
N ASP A 155 2.08 -13.73 -2.17
CA ASP A 155 0.70 -14.22 -2.27
C ASP A 155 -0.36 -13.11 -2.20
N ASP A 156 0.06 -11.86 -1.99
CA ASP A 156 -0.83 -10.72 -1.80
C ASP A 156 -0.97 -9.90 -3.10
N VAL A 157 -2.18 -9.38 -3.33
CA VAL A 157 -2.50 -8.49 -4.43
C VAL A 157 -3.12 -7.22 -3.88
N LEU A 158 -2.55 -6.08 -4.26
CA LEU A 158 -3.06 -4.74 -4.06
C LEU A 158 -3.80 -4.29 -5.32
N TYR A 159 -5.08 -3.99 -5.19
CA TYR A 159 -5.85 -3.25 -6.18
C TYR A 159 -6.01 -1.80 -5.71
N SER A 160 -5.64 -0.84 -6.55
CA SER A 160 -5.77 0.60 -6.25
C SER A 160 -6.56 1.27 -7.36
N PHE A 161 -7.79 1.67 -7.04
CA PHE A 161 -8.71 2.35 -7.93
C PHE A 161 -8.77 3.84 -7.62
N VAL A 162 -8.76 4.65 -8.65
CA VAL A 162 -9.27 6.02 -8.60
C VAL A 162 -10.62 5.99 -9.29
N ILE A 163 -11.68 6.21 -8.52
CA ILE A 163 -13.05 6.18 -9.02
C ILE A 163 -13.69 7.54 -8.86
N LYS A 164 -14.54 7.93 -9.80
CA LYS A 164 -15.31 9.17 -9.74
C LYS A 164 -16.70 8.86 -9.21
N ILE A 165 -17.19 9.74 -8.33
CA ILE A 165 -18.54 9.64 -7.77
C ILE A 165 -19.53 9.98 -8.89
N GLY A 166 -20.35 9.02 -9.31
CA GLY A 166 -21.39 9.24 -10.30
C GLY A 166 -22.52 10.13 -9.74
N LEU A 167 -23.25 10.81 -10.62
CA LEU A 167 -24.36 11.69 -10.24
C LEU A 167 -25.51 10.93 -9.57
N GLU A 168 -25.64 9.63 -9.86
CA GLU A 168 -26.67 8.74 -9.30
C GLU A 168 -26.19 7.97 -8.06
N CYS A 169 -24.93 8.17 -7.63
CA CYS A 169 -24.37 7.48 -6.48
C CYS A 169 -24.99 8.01 -5.18
N ARG A 170 -25.68 7.13 -4.44
CA ARG A 170 -26.32 7.44 -3.16
C ARG A 170 -25.59 6.85 -1.94
N VAL A 171 -24.47 6.20 -2.20
CA VAL A 171 -23.77 5.32 -1.27
C VAL A 171 -22.69 6.11 -0.54
N SER A 172 -22.54 5.90 0.77
CA SER A 172 -21.46 6.53 1.54
C SER A 172 -20.13 5.81 1.33
N VAL A 173 -19.02 6.42 1.76
CA VAL A 173 -17.69 5.80 1.66
C VAL A 173 -17.61 4.53 2.51
N GLU A 174 -18.30 4.53 3.65
CA GLU A 174 -18.42 3.39 4.55
C GLU A 174 -19.19 2.24 3.91
N GLU A 175 -20.31 2.53 3.24
CA GLU A 175 -21.12 1.52 2.57
C GLU A 175 -20.39 0.94 1.34
N LEU A 176 -19.64 1.77 0.60
CA LEU A 176 -18.75 1.30 -0.47
C LEU A 176 -17.69 0.33 0.07
N ALA A 177 -17.01 0.68 1.16
CA ALA A 177 -15.99 -0.18 1.76
C ALA A 177 -16.58 -1.52 2.22
N LEU A 178 -17.80 -1.52 2.75
CA LEU A 178 -18.51 -2.74 3.15
C LEU A 178 -18.92 -3.61 1.96
N GLU A 179 -19.52 -3.06 0.91
CA GLU A 179 -19.95 -3.82 -0.28
C GLU A 179 -18.74 -4.43 -1.00
N VAL A 180 -17.64 -3.68 -1.13
CA VAL A 180 -16.39 -4.18 -1.68
C VAL A 180 -15.83 -5.29 -0.80
N GLN A 181 -15.88 -5.15 0.53
CA GLN A 181 -15.44 -6.20 1.44
C GLN A 181 -16.26 -7.49 1.31
N GLN A 182 -17.58 -7.39 1.14
CA GLN A 182 -18.45 -8.55 0.92
C GLN A 182 -18.12 -9.31 -0.36
N SER A 183 -17.59 -8.63 -1.39
CA SER A 183 -17.16 -9.28 -2.63
C SER A 183 -16.00 -10.27 -2.43
N PHE A 184 -15.21 -10.12 -1.36
CA PHE A 184 -14.13 -11.04 -0.99
C PHE A 184 -14.61 -12.23 -0.17
N SER A 185 -15.73 -12.10 0.55
CA SER A 185 -16.30 -13.14 1.40
C SER A 185 -17.25 -14.10 0.64
N CYS A 186 -17.68 -13.73 -0.57
CA CYS A 186 -18.61 -14.52 -1.37
C CYS A 186 -17.88 -15.61 -2.18
N ASP A 187 -17.44 -16.67 -1.50
CA ASP A 187 -17.17 -17.95 -2.16
C ASP A 187 -18.43 -18.81 -2.12
N GLN A 188 -19.31 -18.61 -3.10
CA GLN A 188 -20.24 -19.66 -3.52
C GLN A 188 -20.77 -19.37 -4.93
N LEU A 189 -20.72 -20.42 -5.77
CA LEU A 189 -21.43 -20.60 -7.05
C LEU A 189 -20.74 -20.18 -8.37
N ILE A 190 -19.55 -20.71 -8.68
CA ILE A 190 -19.15 -20.94 -10.08
C ILE A 190 -18.40 -22.29 -10.24
N VAL A 191 -19.00 -23.42 -9.82
CA VAL A 191 -18.60 -24.77 -10.31
C VAL A 191 -19.82 -25.69 -10.57
N SER A 192 -21.05 -25.26 -10.32
CA SER A 192 -22.25 -26.07 -10.59
C SER A 192 -23.01 -25.51 -11.78
N ASN A 193 -22.44 -25.60 -12.99
CA ASN A 193 -23.18 -25.59 -14.26
C ASN A 193 -22.20 -25.88 -15.39
N ASN A 194 -21.85 -27.16 -15.54
CA ASN A 194 -21.56 -27.77 -16.83
C ASN A 194 -22.13 -29.20 -16.71
N ILE A 195 -23.37 -29.33 -17.16
CA ILE A 195 -23.96 -30.60 -17.59
C ILE A 195 -23.26 -31.01 -18.88
#